data_AF-A0AAJ1UV58-F1
#
_entry.id   AF-A0AAJ1UV58-F1
#
_cell.length_a   1.000
_cell.length_b   1.000
_cell.length_c   1.000
_cell.angle_alpha   90.00
_cell.angle_beta   90.00
_cell.angle_gamma   90.00
#
_symmetry.space_group_name_H-M   'P 1'
#
loop_
_entity.id
_entity.type
_entity.pdbx_description
1 polymer ?
#
loop_
_entity_poly.entity_id
_entity_poly.type
_entity_poly.pdbx_seq_one_letter_code
_entity_poly.pdbx_strand_id
1 'polypeptide(L)' 'MKILCRGAESIIYLDRFEDQKVLVKERIKKNYRIEQIDQALRKTRTRKEVKLLTEARKCGVPTPKILHVDELNHKIIME' A
#
# COMPACT_ATOMS: atom_id res chain seq x y z
N MET A 1 9.48 3.58 -11.11
CA MET A 1 9.55 3.44 -9.63
C MET A 1 10.92 3.81 -9.07
N LYS A 2 11.03 4.95 -8.38
CA LYS A 2 12.20 5.33 -7.56
C LYS A 2 11.88 5.07 -6.09
N ILE A 3 12.75 4.37 -5.34
CA ILE A 3 12.53 4.16 -3.90
C ILE A 3 12.66 5.50 -3.17
N LEU A 4 11.66 5.85 -2.37
CA LEU A 4 11.69 7.00 -1.45
C LEU A 4 12.08 6.58 -0.04
N CYS A 5 11.48 5.50 0.45
CA CYS A 5 11.69 5.03 1.81
C CYS A 5 11.47 3.52 1.90
N ARG A 6 12.23 2.86 2.78
CA ARG A 6 12.09 1.44 3.09
C ARG A 6 11.87 1.27 4.58
N GLY A 7 10.69 0.78 4.94
CA GLY A 7 10.36 0.42 6.31
C GLY A 7 10.53 -1.08 6.58
N ALA A 8 10.22 -1.46 7.81
CA ALA A 8 10.22 -2.87 8.21
C ALA A 8 9.18 -3.69 7.44
N GLU A 9 8.03 -3.11 7.08
CA GLU A 9 6.92 -3.84 6.47
C GLU A 9 6.76 -3.61 4.97
N SER A 10 7.02 -2.40 4.50
CA SER A 10 6.76 -1.99 3.12
C SER A 10 7.85 -1.08 2.56
N ILE A 11 7.94 -1.03 1.24
CA ILE A 11 8.74 -0.05 0.50
C ILE A 11 7.77 0.99 -0.09
N ILE A 12 8.14 2.26 -0.01
CA ILE A 12 7.42 3.36 -0.65
C ILE A 12 8.24 3.80 -1.87
N TYR A 13 7.59 3.79 -3.02
CA TYR A 13 8.15 4.25 -4.28
C TYR A 13 7.48 5.53 -4.71
N LEU A 14 8.25 6.40 -5.35
CA LEU A 14 7.76 7.45 -6.21
C LEU A 14 7.57 6.88 -7.62
N ASP A 15 6.39 7.08 -8.19
CA ASP A 15 6.08 6.62 -9.54
C ASP A 15 5.16 7.58 -10.29
N ARG A 16 4.79 7.19 -11.52
CA ARG A 16 3.73 7.85 -12.29
C ARG A 16 2.60 6.88 -12.59
N PHE A 17 1.37 7.35 -12.45
CA PHE A 17 0.15 6.63 -12.78
C PHE A 17 -0.81 7.61 -13.47
N GLU A 18 -1.28 7.29 -14.67
CA GLU A 18 -2.12 8.17 -15.50
C GLU A 18 -1.57 9.61 -15.61
N ASP A 19 -0.27 9.73 -15.91
CA ASP A 19 0.50 10.99 -16.00
C ASP A 19 0.58 11.84 -14.72
N GLN A 20 0.04 11.34 -13.60
CA GLN A 20 0.15 11.95 -12.30
C GLN A 20 1.29 11.33 -11.49
N LYS A 21 1.99 12.17 -10.73
CA LYS A 21 3.01 11.72 -9.77
C LYS A 21 2.30 11.09 -8.58
N VAL A 22 2.67 9.86 -8.24
CA VAL A 22 2.01 9.07 -7.20
C VAL A 22 3.01 8.41 -6.26
N LEU A 23 2.52 8.02 -5.09
CA LEU A 23 3.20 7.12 -4.17
C LEU A 23 2.67 5.70 -4.31
N VAL A 24 3.58 4.74 -4.42
CA VAL A 24 3.23 3.32 -4.41
C VAL A 24 3.79 2.68 -3.15
N LYS A 25 2.91 2.16 -2.31
CA LYS A 25 3.27 1.41 -1.11
C LYS A 25 3.15 -0.08 -1.38
N GLU A 26 4.26 -0.81 -1.33
CA GLU A 26 4.32 -2.26 -1.58
C GLU A 26 4.70 -3.02 -0.31
N ARG A 27 3.90 -4.03 0.05
CA ARG A 27 4.21 -4.95 1.16
C ARG A 27 5.07 -6.11 0.67
N ILE A 28 6.35 -6.08 1.00
CA ILE A 28 7.32 -7.12 0.59
C ILE A 28 7.14 -8.42 1.40
N LYS A 29 7.41 -9.56 0.74
CA LYS A 29 7.37 -10.89 1.37
C LYS A 29 8.36 -10.95 2.55
N LYS A 30 7.97 -11.64 3.62
CA LYS A 30 8.86 -11.93 4.75
C LYS A 30 9.31 -13.38 4.72
N ASN A 31 10.58 -13.60 4.38
CA ASN A 31 11.15 -14.93 4.18
C ASN A 31 11.14 -15.82 5.43
N TYR A 32 11.06 -15.22 6.63
CA TYR A 32 10.94 -15.97 7.88
C TYR A 32 9.53 -16.53 8.13
N ARG A 33 8.52 -16.16 7.33
CA ARG A 33 7.14 -16.62 7.48
C ARG A 33 6.83 -17.71 6.47
N ILE A 34 5.96 -18.62 6.88
CA ILE A 34 5.31 -19.57 5.98
C ILE A 34 4.50 -18.79 4.94
N GLU A 35 4.58 -19.21 3.68
CA GLU A 35 4.02 -18.49 2.54
C GLU A 35 2.51 -18.22 2.67
N GLN A 36 1.72 -19.22 3.09
CA GLN A 36 0.28 -19.04 3.23
C GLN A 36 -0.06 -17.94 4.26
N ILE A 37 0.69 -17.90 5.36
CA ILE A 37 0.49 -16.91 6.43
C ILE A 37 0.93 -15.51 5.94
N ASP A 38 2.07 -15.40 5.27
CA ASP A 38 2.54 -14.10 4.78
C ASP A 38 1.62 -13.50 3.72
N GLN A 39 1.15 -14.31 2.77
CA GLN A 39 0.17 -13.88 1.76
C GLN A 39 -1.13 -13.42 2.42
N ALA A 40 -1.69 -14.20 3.36
CA ALA A 40 -2.91 -13.84 4.07
C ALA A 40 -2.75 -12.55 4.88
N LEU A 41 -1.62 -12.38 5.58
CA LEU A 41 -1.32 -11.18 6.36
C LEU A 41 -1.19 -9.94 5.47
N ARG A 42 -0.40 -10.01 4.39
CA ARG A 42 -0.20 -8.87 3.48
C ARG A 42 -1.52 -8.45 2.84
N LYS A 43 -2.32 -9.41 2.34
CA LYS A 43 -3.64 -9.15 1.76
C LYS A 43 -4.59 -8.47 2.74
N THR A 44 -4.71 -9.04 3.95
CA THR A 44 -5.61 -8.50 4.99
C THR A 44 -5.19 -7.11 5.44
N ARG A 45 -3.89 -6.87 5.62
CA ARG A 45 -3.36 -5.56 6.03
C ARG A 45 -3.54 -4.50 4.94
N THR A 46 -3.32 -4.84 3.66
CA THR A 46 -3.59 -3.94 2.53
C THR A 46 -5.06 -3.52 2.49
N ARG A 47 -5.99 -4.48 2.56
CA ARG A 47 -7.44 -4.20 2.60
C ARG A 47 -7.84 -3.33 3.79
N LYS A 48 -7.33 -3.66 4.98
CA LYS A 48 -7.63 -2.91 6.20
C LYS A 48 -7.12 -1.48 6.12
N GLU A 49 -5.91 -1.26 5.59
CA GLU A 49 -5.34 0.07 5.41
C GLU A 49 -6.18 0.92 4.44
N VAL A 50 -6.51 0.39 3.27
CA VAL A 50 -7.37 1.08 2.29
C VAL A 50 -8.70 1.47 2.91
N LYS A 51 -9.35 0.54 3.61
CA LYS A 51 -10.62 0.80 4.31
C LYS A 51 -10.47 1.93 5.33
N LEU A 52 -9.48 1.84 6.23
CA LEU A 52 -9.30 2.84 7.28
C LEU A 52 -8.94 4.22 6.73
N LEU A 53 -8.07 4.31 5.72
CA LEU A 53 -7.71 5.59 5.09
C LEU A 53 -8.90 6.24 4.39
N THR A 54 -9.73 5.42 3.73
CA THR A 54 -10.95 5.88 3.05
C THR A 54 -11.98 6.40 4.05
N GLU A 55 -12.26 5.64 5.11
CA GLU A 55 -13.21 6.06 6.15
C GLU A 55 -12.72 7.30 6.91
N ALA A 56 -11.43 7.36 7.26
CA ALA A 56 -10.85 8.55 7.89
C ALA A 56 -11.01 9.80 6.99
N ARG A 57 -10.78 9.65 5.68
CA ARG A 57 -10.97 10.76 4.72
C ARG A 57 -12.42 11.23 4.66
N LYS A 58 -13.39 10.31 4.67
CA LYS A 58 -14.83 10.64 4.70
C LYS A 58 -15.21 11.46 5.93
N CYS A 59 -14.53 11.23 7.06
CA CYS A 59 -14.69 11.99 8.29
C CYS A 59 -13.92 13.33 8.30
N GLY A 60 -13.28 13.73 7.20
CA GLY A 60 -12.53 14.98 7.08
C GLY A 60 -11.09 14.92 7.60
N VAL A 61 -10.57 13.74 7.96
CA VAL A 61 -9.16 13.57 8.37
C VAL A 61 -8.27 13.68 7.13
N PRO A 62 -7.18 14.47 7.16
CA PRO A 62 -6.24 14.56 6.04
C PRO A 62 -5.42 13.27 5.92
N THR A 63 -5.88 12.36 5.06
CA THR A 63 -5.19 11.12 4.70
C THR A 63 -4.82 11.13 3.21
N PRO A 64 -3.82 10.34 2.75
CA PRO A 64 -3.55 10.20 1.31
C PRO A 64 -4.77 9.67 0.56
N LYS A 65 -5.01 10.18 -0.66
CA LYS A 65 -6.10 9.68 -1.51
C LYS A 65 -5.69 8.35 -2.10
N ILE A 66 -6.51 7.31 -1.94
CA ILE A 66 -6.31 6.03 -2.62
C ILE A 66 -6.76 6.19 -4.07
N LEU A 67 -5.85 5.92 -5.01
CA LEU A 67 -6.10 5.99 -6.45
C LEU A 67 -6.39 4.60 -7.00
N HIS A 68 -5.59 3.60 -6.59
CA HIS A 68 -5.75 2.22 -7.03
C HIS A 68 -5.21 1.25 -5.97
N VAL A 69 -5.74 0.03 -5.95
CA VAL A 69 -5.33 -1.03 -5.04
C VAL A 69 -5.10 -2.30 -5.83
N ASP A 70 -3.85 -2.76 -5.83
CA ASP A 70 -3.47 -4.03 -6.41
C ASP A 70 -3.35 -5.06 -5.29
N GLU A 71 -4.41 -5.84 -5.10
CA GLU A 71 -4.45 -6.86 -4.05
C GLU A 71 -3.53 -8.04 -4.33
N LEU A 72 -3.23 -8.34 -5.60
CA LEU A 72 -2.40 -9.48 -6.02
C LEU A 72 -0.95 -9.22 -5.64
N ASN A 73 -0.47 -8.01 -5.92
CA ASN A 73 0.89 -7.60 -5.59
C ASN A 73 1.00 -6.90 -4.22
N HIS A 74 -0.11 -6.77 -3.50
CA HIS A 74 -0.21 -6.07 -2.22
C HIS A 74 0.34 -4.64 -2.28
N LYS A 75 -0.04 -3.92 -3.33
CA LYS A 75 0.34 -2.52 -3.56
C LYS A 75 -0.87 -1.60 -3.36
N ILE A 76 -0.59 -0.42 -2.84
CA ILE A 76 -1.53 0.68 -2.76
C ILE A 76 -0.93 1.84 -3.52
N ILE A 77 -1.63 2.34 -4.53
CA ILE A 77 -1.28 3.55 -5.27
C ILE A 77 -2.08 4.69 -4.65
N MET A 78 -1.38 5.71 -4.19
CA MET A 78 -1.96 6.87 -3.51
C MET A 78 -1.33 8.17 -4.03
N GLU A 79 -2.04 9.27 -3.77
CA GLU A 79 -1.55 10.65 -3.99
C GLU A 79 -0.20 10.90 -3.28
#